data_AF-H0EV52-F1
#
_entry.id   AF-H0EV52-F1
#
_cell.length_a   1.000
_cell.length_b   1.000
_cell.length_c   1.000
_cell.angle_alpha   90.00
_cell.angle_beta   90.00
_cell.angle_gamma   90.00
#
_symmetry.space_group_name_H-M   'P 1'
#
loop_
_entity.id
_entity.type
_entity.pdbx_description
1 polymer ?
#
loop_
_entity_poly.entity_id
_entity_poly.type
_entity_poly.pdbx_seq_one_letter_code
_entity_poly.pdbx_strand_id
1 'polypeptide(L)'
;MAGTESTAKSISIAHYHLLANPEIMTKLRTELSANPNASLTDLDQIPYLHAIALEANRLSFGLTGRNPRISPSETLSYTNPSSQKTYDLPPGTPISTSTLLVHTNESIFNSPWTFNPDRWLGQGIENKKYMLAFSKGPRQCIGMHLADAELVMAIKEMSRWDMELVGTDEKDVRFLHDYHVATPRLDSLGVRVSVIGKVG
;
A
#
# COMPACT_ATOMS: atom_id res chain seq x y z
N MET A 1 -7.20 -10.73 11.90
CA MET A 1 -6.11 -9.83 11.46
C MET A 1 -5.86 -9.98 9.97
N ALA A 2 -5.30 -11.10 9.50
CA ALA A 2 -5.07 -11.32 8.07
C ALA A 2 -6.37 -11.28 7.25
N GLY A 3 -6.37 -10.58 6.11
CA GLY A 3 -7.51 -10.44 5.21
C GLY A 3 -8.49 -9.33 5.58
N THR A 4 -8.84 -9.18 6.86
CA THR A 4 -9.80 -8.13 7.27
C THR A 4 -9.12 -6.80 7.57
N GLU A 5 -8.16 -6.79 8.50
CA GLU A 5 -7.59 -5.55 9.03
C GLU A 5 -6.64 -4.90 8.03
N SER A 6 -5.82 -5.72 7.36
CA SER A 6 -4.88 -5.25 6.33
C SER A 6 -5.60 -4.59 5.16
N THR A 7 -6.65 -5.24 4.63
CA THR A 7 -7.42 -4.72 3.50
C THR A 7 -8.21 -3.49 3.93
N ALA A 8 -8.92 -3.54 5.06
CA ALA A 8 -9.68 -2.39 5.57
C ALA A 8 -8.80 -1.15 5.75
N LYS A 9 -7.55 -1.33 6.19
CA LYS A 9 -6.59 -0.25 6.34
C LYS A 9 -6.18 0.36 4.99
N SER A 10 -5.80 -0.45 4.01
CA SER A 10 -5.46 0.07 2.68
C SER A 10 -6.67 0.75 2.03
N ILE A 11 -7.87 0.21 2.18
CA ILE A 11 -9.12 0.87 1.73
C ILE A 11 -9.31 2.22 2.42
N SER A 12 -9.10 2.29 3.74
CA SER A 12 -9.24 3.55 4.50
C SER A 12 -8.25 4.61 4.04
N ILE A 13 -6.99 4.22 3.81
CA ILE A 13 -5.96 5.12 3.25
C ILE A 13 -6.38 5.61 1.87
N ALA A 14 -6.79 4.71 0.98
CA ALA A 14 -7.25 5.08 -0.36
C ALA A 14 -8.45 6.04 -0.29
N HIS A 15 -9.43 5.73 0.55
CA HIS A 15 -10.65 6.53 0.69
C HIS A 15 -10.35 7.96 1.16
N TYR A 16 -9.55 8.11 2.23
CA TYR A 16 -9.14 9.42 2.70
C TYR A 16 -8.45 10.22 1.60
N HIS A 17 -7.46 9.62 0.93
CA HIS A 17 -6.69 10.35 -0.08
C HIS A 17 -7.49 10.66 -1.35
N LEU A 18 -8.45 9.83 -1.73
CA LEU A 18 -9.36 10.13 -2.84
C LEU A 18 -10.22 11.36 -2.53
N LEU A 19 -10.73 11.50 -1.31
CA LEU A 19 -11.56 12.65 -0.92
C LEU A 19 -10.72 13.90 -0.63
N ALA A 20 -9.54 13.74 -0.05
CA ALA A 20 -8.63 14.85 0.25
C ALA A 20 -7.94 15.43 -0.99
N ASN A 21 -7.92 14.69 -2.12
CA ASN A 21 -7.24 15.10 -3.35
C ASN A 21 -8.20 15.01 -4.56
N PRO A 22 -8.99 16.07 -4.83
CA PRO A 22 -10.00 16.08 -5.89
C PRO A 22 -9.45 15.75 -7.29
N GLU A 23 -8.19 16.09 -7.57
CA GLU A 23 -7.52 15.79 -8.83
C GLU A 23 -7.35 14.28 -9.05
N ILE A 24 -7.00 13.53 -8.00
CA ILE A 24 -6.87 12.08 -8.04
C ILE A 24 -8.25 11.45 -8.28
N MET A 25 -9.28 11.90 -7.56
CA MET A 25 -10.66 11.42 -7.76
C MET A 25 -11.15 11.70 -9.19
N THR A 26 -10.88 12.91 -9.71
CA THR A 26 -11.29 13.32 -11.05
C THR A 26 -10.64 12.42 -12.10
N LYS A 27 -9.33 12.22 -12.01
CA LYS A 27 -8.59 11.36 -12.95
C LYS A 27 -9.06 9.91 -12.90
N LEU A 28 -9.33 9.38 -11.70
CA LEU A 28 -9.92 8.05 -11.53
C LEU A 28 -11.29 7.95 -12.20
N ARG A 29 -12.19 8.91 -11.93
CA ARG A 29 -13.54 8.93 -12.54
C ARG A 29 -13.48 9.02 -14.06
N THR A 30 -12.57 9.83 -14.62
CA THR A 30 -12.35 9.89 -16.07
C THR A 30 -11.98 8.52 -16.64
N GLU A 31 -11.00 7.83 -16.05
CA GLU A 31 -10.56 6.53 -16.56
C GLU A 31 -11.64 5.44 -16.41
N LEU A 32 -12.40 5.45 -15.31
CA LEU A 32 -13.53 4.55 -15.09
C LEU A 32 -14.69 4.82 -16.06
N SER A 33 -14.97 6.09 -16.38
CA SER A 33 -16.03 6.47 -17.33
C SER A 33 -15.75 5.99 -18.75
N ALA A 34 -14.47 5.87 -19.12
CA ALA A 34 -14.05 5.28 -20.39
C ALA A 34 -14.20 3.74 -20.42
N ASN A 35 -14.43 3.10 -19.27
CA ASN A 35 -14.52 1.65 -19.10
C ASN A 35 -15.80 1.23 -18.33
N PRO A 36 -17.01 1.64 -18.77
CA PRO A 36 -18.23 1.53 -17.95
C PRO A 36 -18.68 0.07 -17.69
N ASN A 37 -18.34 -0.85 -18.59
CA ASN A 37 -18.73 -2.26 -18.52
C ASN A 37 -17.58 -3.18 -18.07
N ALA A 38 -16.53 -2.62 -17.47
CA ALA A 38 -15.40 -3.40 -16.98
C ALA A 38 -15.86 -4.47 -15.98
N SER A 39 -15.61 -5.73 -16.31
CA SER A 39 -15.75 -6.86 -15.41
C SER A 39 -14.71 -6.78 -14.29
N LEU A 40 -14.84 -7.61 -13.25
CA LEU A 40 -13.87 -7.62 -12.15
C LEU A 40 -12.43 -7.83 -12.64
N THR A 41 -12.23 -8.71 -13.62
CA THR A 41 -10.90 -8.96 -14.22
C THR A 41 -10.39 -7.79 -15.06
N ASP A 42 -11.29 -6.97 -15.61
CA ASP A 42 -10.91 -5.79 -16.39
C ASP A 42 -10.48 -4.64 -15.47
N LEU A 43 -11.02 -4.56 -14.24
CA LEU A 43 -10.68 -3.51 -13.28
C LEU A 43 -9.19 -3.52 -12.92
N ASP A 44 -8.58 -4.69 -12.80
CA ASP A 44 -7.15 -4.83 -12.53
C ASP A 44 -6.27 -4.28 -13.67
N GLN A 45 -6.83 -4.16 -14.88
CA GLN A 45 -6.12 -3.64 -16.05
C GLN A 45 -6.24 -2.12 -16.18
N ILE A 46 -7.10 -1.46 -15.40
CA ILE A 46 -7.28 -0.01 -15.43
C ILE A 46 -6.07 0.65 -14.72
N PRO A 47 -5.16 1.31 -15.46
CA PRO A 47 -3.85 1.68 -14.92
C PRO A 47 -3.89 2.60 -13.69
N TYR A 48 -4.70 3.66 -13.70
CA TYR A 48 -4.74 4.61 -12.58
C TYR A 48 -5.43 4.02 -11.36
N LEU A 49 -6.49 3.25 -11.57
CA LEU A 49 -7.18 2.51 -10.51
C LEU A 49 -6.22 1.54 -9.78
N HIS A 50 -5.46 0.74 -10.54
CA HIS A 50 -4.45 -0.14 -9.97
C HIS A 50 -3.30 0.64 -9.31
N ALA A 51 -2.92 1.78 -9.87
CA ALA A 51 -1.90 2.66 -9.27
C ALA A 51 -2.34 3.24 -7.91
N ILE A 52 -3.62 3.57 -7.73
CA ILE A 52 -4.18 4.00 -6.45
C ILE A 52 -4.12 2.85 -5.44
N ALA A 53 -4.49 1.63 -5.85
CA ALA A 53 -4.41 0.45 -4.98
C ALA A 53 -2.96 0.17 -4.53
N LEU A 54 -1.99 0.26 -5.45
CA LEU A 54 -0.57 0.12 -5.11
C LEU A 54 -0.10 1.20 -4.13
N GLU A 55 -0.48 2.46 -4.34
CA GLU A 55 -0.06 3.54 -3.45
C GLU A 55 -0.67 3.42 -2.05
N ALA A 56 -1.95 3.02 -1.98
CA ALA A 56 -2.61 2.73 -0.72
C ALA A 56 -1.92 1.58 0.03
N ASN A 57 -1.60 0.49 -0.67
CA ASN A 57 -0.83 -0.62 -0.10
C ASN A 57 0.57 -0.17 0.35
N ARG A 58 1.25 0.70 -0.40
CA ARG A 58 2.57 1.22 -0.01
C ARG A 58 2.50 1.96 1.32
N LEU A 59 1.55 2.88 1.48
CA LEU A 59 1.38 3.67 2.70
C LEU A 59 0.67 2.90 3.84
N SER A 60 0.04 1.77 3.55
CA SER A 60 -0.40 0.84 4.60
C SER A 60 0.79 0.18 5.32
N PHE A 61 1.94 0.10 4.63
CA PHE A 61 3.17 -0.62 4.99
C PHE A 61 3.01 -2.13 5.21
N GLY A 62 1.82 -2.71 5.04
CA GLY A 62 1.54 -4.08 5.45
C GLY A 62 1.96 -4.32 6.90
N LEU A 63 2.86 -5.29 7.11
CA LEU A 63 3.52 -5.49 8.40
C LEU A 63 4.75 -4.58 8.51
N THR A 64 4.71 -3.64 9.46
CA THR A 64 5.86 -2.81 9.85
C THR A 64 6.84 -3.58 10.73
N GLY A 65 6.33 -4.54 11.49
CA GLY A 65 7.13 -5.46 12.29
C GLY A 65 8.09 -6.29 11.42
N ARG A 66 9.34 -6.36 11.88
CA ARG A 66 10.37 -7.19 11.25
C ARG A 66 10.10 -8.66 11.52
N ASN A 67 9.96 -9.45 10.46
CA ASN A 67 9.77 -10.91 10.54
C ASN A 67 11.12 -11.60 10.33
N PRO A 68 11.87 -11.96 11.40
CA PRO A 68 13.21 -12.50 11.26
C PRO A 68 13.20 -13.88 10.57
N ARG A 69 14.30 -14.16 9.91
CA ARG A 69 14.73 -15.49 9.48
C ARG A 69 16.00 -15.81 10.25
N ILE A 70 16.05 -16.99 10.84
CA ILE A 70 17.16 -17.46 11.65
C ILE A 70 17.54 -18.83 11.09
N SER A 71 18.78 -18.99 10.63
CA SER A 71 19.34 -20.31 10.41
C SER A 71 19.83 -20.83 11.76
N PRO A 72 19.28 -21.93 12.30
CA PRO A 72 19.65 -22.40 13.64
C PRO A 72 21.03 -23.05 13.67
N SER A 73 21.49 -23.62 12.55
CA SER A 73 22.67 -24.48 12.50
C SER A 73 23.69 -24.10 11.43
N GLU A 74 23.33 -23.29 10.45
CA GLU A 74 24.21 -22.98 9.31
C GLU A 74 24.65 -21.52 9.33
N THR A 75 25.93 -21.29 9.02
CA THR A 75 26.43 -19.95 8.71
C THR A 75 25.91 -19.53 7.34
N LEU A 76 25.25 -18.36 7.28
CA LEU A 76 24.77 -17.79 6.01
C LEU A 76 25.80 -16.79 5.50
N SER A 77 26.36 -17.04 4.32
CA SER A 77 27.27 -16.10 3.66
C SER A 77 26.53 -15.23 2.65
N TYR A 78 26.71 -13.91 2.75
CA TYR A 78 26.17 -12.95 1.80
C TYR A 78 27.30 -12.08 1.23
N THR A 79 27.49 -12.13 -0.09
CA THR A 79 28.40 -11.22 -0.80
C THR A 79 27.61 -10.04 -1.36
N ASN A 80 27.95 -8.83 -0.90
CA ASN A 80 27.33 -7.61 -1.39
C ASN A 80 27.79 -7.36 -2.84
N PRO A 81 26.88 -7.30 -3.82
CA PRO A 81 27.25 -7.21 -5.24
C PRO A 81 27.92 -5.88 -5.61
N SER A 82 27.72 -4.81 -4.83
CA SER A 82 28.32 -3.50 -5.10
C SER A 82 29.72 -3.35 -4.51
N SER A 83 29.91 -3.80 -3.25
CA SER A 83 31.21 -3.68 -2.56
C SER A 83 32.10 -4.91 -2.70
N GLN A 84 31.57 -6.02 -3.24
CA GLN A 84 32.23 -7.34 -3.30
C GLN A 84 32.66 -7.88 -1.93
N LYS A 85 32.17 -7.29 -0.83
CA LYS A 85 32.44 -7.74 0.52
C LYS A 85 31.51 -8.88 0.90
N THR A 86 32.09 -9.96 1.41
CA THR A 86 31.35 -11.09 1.98
C THR A 86 31.15 -10.90 3.48
N TYR A 87 29.93 -11.20 3.92
CA TYR A 87 29.50 -11.20 5.31
C TYR A 87 29.08 -12.61 5.68
N ASP A 88 29.75 -13.21 6.66
CA ASP A 88 29.37 -14.50 7.23
C ASP A 88 28.53 -14.27 8.47
N LEU A 89 27.29 -14.76 8.45
CA LEU A 89 26.30 -14.59 9.50
C LEU A 89 26.21 -15.91 10.28
N PRO A 90 26.71 -15.97 11.52
CA PRO A 90 26.75 -17.22 12.29
C PRO A 90 25.35 -17.82 12.52
N PRO A 91 25.27 -19.13 12.82
CA PRO A 91 24.03 -19.76 13.25
C PRO A 91 23.38 -18.99 14.42
N GLY A 92 22.06 -18.87 14.39
CA GLY A 92 21.29 -18.11 15.37
C GLY A 92 21.12 -16.62 15.04
N THR A 93 21.77 -16.09 13.99
CA THR A 93 21.65 -14.67 13.60
C THR A 93 20.28 -14.36 12.98
N PRO A 94 19.47 -13.45 13.56
CA PRO A 94 18.20 -13.02 12.96
C PRO A 94 18.41 -12.01 11.83
N ILE A 95 17.89 -12.32 10.65
CA ILE A 95 17.92 -11.47 9.46
C ILE A 95 16.50 -11.06 9.11
N SER A 96 16.26 -9.77 8.86
CA SER A 96 14.94 -9.27 8.48
C SER A 96 15.05 -8.05 7.57
N THR A 97 13.97 -7.78 6.85
CA THR A 97 13.77 -6.54 6.10
C THR A 97 12.76 -5.66 6.84
N SER A 98 12.81 -4.35 6.60
CA SER A 98 11.80 -3.42 7.09
C SER A 98 11.07 -2.81 5.90
N THR A 99 9.77 -3.12 5.79
CA THR A 99 8.90 -2.54 4.76
C THR A 99 8.83 -1.02 4.91
N LEU A 100 8.74 -0.53 6.16
CA LEU A 100 8.76 0.89 6.48
C LEU A 100 9.99 1.57 5.86
N LEU A 101 11.21 1.10 6.17
CA LEU A 101 12.44 1.72 5.67
C LEU A 101 12.54 1.73 4.15
N VAL A 102 12.06 0.68 3.47
CA VAL A 102 12.09 0.63 1.99
C VAL A 102 11.05 1.58 1.39
N HIS A 103 9.82 1.57 1.91
CA HIS A 103 8.74 2.41 1.41
C HIS A 103 8.93 3.89 1.74
N THR A 104 9.73 4.22 2.76
CA THR A 104 10.08 5.60 3.14
C THR A 104 11.45 6.06 2.64
N ASN A 105 12.13 5.25 1.83
CA ASN A 105 13.42 5.64 1.28
C ASN A 105 13.23 6.64 0.13
N GLU A 106 13.66 7.88 0.33
CA GLU A 106 13.52 8.97 -0.65
C GLU A 106 14.27 8.72 -1.96
N SER A 107 15.33 7.90 -1.95
CA SER A 107 16.05 7.54 -3.18
C SER A 107 15.29 6.53 -4.05
N ILE A 108 14.30 5.84 -3.47
CA ILE A 108 13.42 4.91 -4.17
C ILE A 108 12.07 5.59 -4.48
N PHE A 109 11.47 6.21 -3.46
CA PHE A 109 10.18 6.87 -3.54
C PHE A 109 10.34 8.35 -3.20
N ASN A 110 10.47 9.21 -4.21
CA ASN A 110 10.49 10.66 -4.00
C ASN A 110 9.19 11.12 -3.29
N SER A 111 9.34 12.01 -2.31
CA SER A 111 8.30 12.43 -1.37
C SER A 111 7.51 11.22 -0.83
N PRO A 112 8.15 10.34 -0.05
CA PRO A 112 7.62 9.01 0.23
C PRO A 112 6.36 9.02 1.09
N TRP A 113 6.09 10.11 1.81
CA TRP A 113 4.87 10.25 2.61
C TRP A 113 3.69 10.79 1.81
N THR A 114 3.94 11.34 0.63
CA THR A 114 2.89 11.85 -0.25
C THR A 114 2.21 10.70 -0.99
N PHE A 115 0.88 10.63 -0.86
CA PHE A 115 0.06 9.73 -1.66
C PHE A 115 0.05 10.20 -3.11
N ASN A 116 0.82 9.51 -3.96
CA ASN A 116 0.94 9.84 -5.38
C ASN A 116 0.80 8.58 -6.23
N PRO A 117 -0.38 8.30 -6.81
CA PRO A 117 -0.57 7.17 -7.71
C PRO A 117 0.28 7.22 -8.98
N ASP A 118 0.64 8.40 -9.49
CA ASP A 118 1.40 8.53 -10.74
C ASP A 118 2.79 7.87 -10.66
N ARG A 119 3.33 7.65 -9.45
CA ARG A 119 4.61 6.94 -9.26
C ARG A 119 4.60 5.48 -9.70
N TRP A 120 3.43 4.93 -10.02
CA TRP A 120 3.24 3.54 -10.48
C TRP A 120 2.95 3.44 -11.98
N LEU A 121 2.92 4.56 -12.69
CA LEU A 121 2.62 4.64 -14.13
C LEU A 121 3.91 4.82 -14.95
N GLY A 122 3.87 4.44 -16.22
CA GLY A 122 4.99 4.60 -17.15
C GLY A 122 6.27 3.96 -16.62
N GLN A 123 7.35 4.74 -16.50
CA GLN A 123 8.63 4.28 -15.95
C GLN A 123 8.56 3.91 -14.46
N GLY A 124 7.54 4.40 -13.73
CA GLY A 124 7.31 4.10 -12.31
C GLY A 124 6.92 2.65 -12.03
N ILE A 125 6.57 1.87 -13.05
CA ILE A 125 6.27 0.43 -12.92
C ILE A 125 7.48 -0.33 -12.33
N GLU A 126 8.70 0.13 -12.59
CA GLU A 126 9.94 -0.43 -12.03
C GLU A 126 9.98 -0.40 -10.50
N ASN A 127 9.23 0.50 -9.87
CA ASN A 127 9.14 0.60 -8.41
C ASN A 127 8.44 -0.60 -7.77
N LYS A 128 7.68 -1.40 -8.53
CA LYS A 128 7.02 -2.62 -8.02
C LYS A 128 8.02 -3.61 -7.39
N LYS A 129 9.29 -3.60 -7.79
CA LYS A 129 10.31 -4.44 -7.15
C LYS A 129 10.58 -4.06 -5.69
N TYR A 130 10.30 -2.82 -5.30
CA TYR A 130 10.42 -2.30 -3.94
C TYR A 130 9.10 -2.30 -3.16
N MET A 131 8.00 -2.79 -3.77
CA MET A 131 6.75 -3.03 -3.05
C MET A 131 6.90 -4.23 -2.12
N LEU A 132 6.89 -3.97 -0.81
CA LEU A 132 7.07 -4.97 0.24
C LEU A 132 5.84 -5.11 1.17
N ALA A 133 4.73 -4.42 0.88
CA ALA A 133 3.49 -4.51 1.66
C ALA A 133 2.98 -5.96 1.82
N PHE A 134 3.19 -6.78 0.79
CA PHE A 134 2.83 -8.20 0.78
C PHE A 134 3.99 -9.14 1.11
N SER A 135 5.12 -8.63 1.60
CA SER A 135 6.40 -9.34 1.68
C SER A 135 6.88 -9.88 0.31
N LYS A 136 7.99 -10.63 0.29
CA LYS A 136 8.53 -11.29 -0.90
C LYS A 136 9.14 -12.64 -0.59
N GLY A 137 9.26 -13.47 -1.62
CA GLY A 137 9.86 -14.80 -1.53
C GLY A 137 8.90 -15.85 -0.96
N PRO A 138 9.40 -16.93 -0.34
CA PRO A 138 8.58 -18.10 0.01
C PRO A 138 7.54 -17.85 1.10
N ARG A 139 7.57 -16.69 1.77
CA ARG A 139 6.54 -16.27 2.76
C ARG A 139 5.79 -15.02 2.31
N GLN A 140 5.72 -14.78 0.99
CA GLN A 140 4.87 -13.74 0.41
C GLN A 140 3.40 -13.99 0.78
N CYS A 141 2.63 -12.91 0.93
CA CYS A 141 1.22 -12.96 1.28
C CYS A 141 0.45 -13.82 0.27
N ILE A 142 -0.16 -14.91 0.76
CA ILE A 142 -1.01 -15.79 -0.04
C ILE A 142 -2.32 -15.09 -0.48
N GLY A 143 -2.77 -14.09 0.27
CA GLY A 143 -4.00 -13.34 0.01
C GLY A 143 -3.82 -12.13 -0.90
N MET A 144 -2.64 -11.93 -1.51
CA MET A 144 -2.34 -10.74 -2.31
C MET A 144 -3.37 -10.49 -3.41
N HIS A 145 -3.71 -11.52 -4.20
CA HIS A 145 -4.67 -11.37 -5.29
C HIS A 145 -6.10 -11.05 -4.82
N LEU A 146 -6.52 -11.61 -3.68
CA LEU A 146 -7.82 -11.30 -3.09
C LEU A 146 -7.84 -9.86 -2.56
N ALA A 147 -6.78 -9.46 -1.83
CA ALA A 147 -6.67 -8.11 -1.28
C ALA A 147 -6.63 -7.04 -2.37
N ASP A 148 -5.89 -7.30 -3.46
CA ASP A 148 -5.87 -6.39 -4.61
C ASP A 148 -7.29 -6.27 -5.19
N ALA A 149 -7.96 -7.37 -5.52
CA ALA A 149 -9.33 -7.35 -6.04
C ALA A 149 -10.32 -6.60 -5.12
N GLU A 150 -10.26 -6.83 -3.80
CA GLU A 150 -11.06 -6.11 -2.81
C GLU A 150 -10.81 -4.59 -2.84
N LEU A 151 -9.55 -4.17 -2.92
CA LEU A 151 -9.18 -2.76 -3.04
C LEU A 151 -9.71 -2.15 -4.33
N VAL A 152 -9.51 -2.82 -5.45
CA VAL A 152 -9.89 -2.29 -6.77
C VAL A 152 -11.41 -2.11 -6.84
N MET A 153 -12.17 -3.10 -6.34
CA MET A 153 -13.63 -3.03 -6.24
C MET A 153 -14.09 -1.92 -5.30
N ALA A 154 -13.50 -1.80 -4.10
CA ALA A 154 -13.85 -0.78 -3.14
C ALA A 154 -13.58 0.63 -3.72
N ILE A 155 -12.41 0.85 -4.32
CA ILE A 155 -12.03 2.14 -4.92
C ILE A 155 -12.98 2.52 -6.06
N LYS A 156 -13.30 1.56 -6.95
CA LYS A 156 -14.31 1.76 -7.99
C LYS A 156 -15.64 2.19 -7.38
N GLU A 157 -16.14 1.48 -6.38
CA GLU A 157 -17.44 1.78 -5.78
C GLU A 157 -17.43 3.15 -5.10
N MET A 158 -16.39 3.48 -4.33
CA MET A 158 -16.21 4.78 -3.68
C MET A 158 -16.22 5.94 -4.70
N SER A 159 -15.65 5.74 -5.89
CA SER A 159 -15.60 6.78 -6.93
C SER A 159 -16.97 7.18 -7.47
N ARG A 160 -18.01 6.36 -7.27
CA ARG A 160 -19.39 6.61 -7.74
C ARG A 160 -20.18 7.56 -6.84
N TRP A 161 -19.62 7.94 -5.69
CA TRP A 161 -20.31 8.76 -4.70
C TRP A 161 -19.57 10.08 -4.52
N ASP A 162 -20.32 11.15 -4.33
CA ASP A 162 -19.80 12.43 -3.84
C ASP A 162 -19.91 12.43 -2.33
N MET A 163 -18.75 12.50 -1.67
CA MET A 163 -18.61 12.39 -0.23
C MET A 163 -17.66 13.46 0.29
N GLU A 164 -17.87 13.90 1.52
CA GLU A 164 -17.02 14.88 2.21
C GLU A 164 -16.47 14.30 3.50
N LEU A 165 -15.20 14.58 3.81
CA LEU A 165 -14.57 14.17 5.07
C LEU A 165 -15.17 14.95 6.24
N VAL A 166 -15.59 14.24 7.29
CA VAL A 166 -16.19 14.85 8.49
C VAL A 166 -15.33 14.56 9.70
N GLY A 167 -14.71 15.60 10.26
CA GLY A 167 -13.85 15.48 11.44
C GLY A 167 -12.75 14.42 11.29
N THR A 168 -12.24 14.27 10.06
CA THR A 168 -11.17 13.34 9.68
C THR A 168 -10.07 14.16 9.00
N ASP A 169 -8.81 13.90 9.36
CA ASP A 169 -7.64 14.50 8.71
C ASP A 169 -6.57 13.44 8.40
N GLU A 170 -5.42 13.86 7.86
CA GLU A 170 -4.36 12.94 7.43
C GLU A 170 -3.85 12.07 8.59
N LYS A 171 -3.90 12.56 9.83
CA LYS A 171 -3.41 11.83 11.00
C LYS A 171 -4.29 10.63 11.35
N ASP A 172 -5.50 10.54 10.79
CA ASP A 172 -6.39 9.39 10.92
C ASP A 172 -5.98 8.20 10.02
N VAL A 173 -5.10 8.43 9.04
CA VAL A 173 -4.63 7.36 8.13
C VAL A 173 -3.12 7.25 8.05
N ARG A 174 -2.39 8.29 8.46
CA ARG A 174 -0.93 8.33 8.46
C ARG A 174 -0.33 7.37 9.49
N PHE A 175 0.81 6.79 9.18
CA PHE A 175 1.61 6.05 10.17
C PHE A 175 2.16 6.98 11.26
N LEU A 176 1.70 6.80 12.49
CA LEU A 176 2.16 7.54 13.67
C LEU A 176 2.66 6.62 14.80
N HIS A 177 2.18 5.38 14.84
CA HIS A 177 2.58 4.39 15.83
C HIS A 177 2.84 3.03 15.16
N ASP A 178 3.75 2.24 15.74
CA ASP A 178 4.07 0.89 15.28
C ASP A 178 3.69 -0.13 16.36
N TYR A 179 2.68 -0.95 16.07
CA TYR A 179 2.29 -2.09 16.90
C TYR A 179 2.34 -3.38 16.08
N HIS A 180 3.46 -3.61 15.39
CA HIS A 180 3.64 -4.66 14.37
C HIS A 180 2.91 -4.40 13.05
N VAL A 181 1.84 -3.60 13.12
CA VAL A 181 1.17 -2.94 12.01
C VAL A 181 1.30 -1.43 12.18
N ALA A 182 1.30 -0.71 11.06
CA ALA A 182 1.27 0.73 11.10
C ALA A 182 -0.09 1.21 11.66
N THR A 183 -0.08 2.15 12.60
CA THR A 183 -1.28 2.63 13.28
C THR A 183 -1.33 4.16 13.24
N PRO A 184 -2.51 4.77 13.00
CA PRO A 184 -2.68 6.22 13.04
C PRO A 184 -2.65 6.76 14.47
N ARG A 185 -3.12 8.00 14.66
CA ARG A 185 -3.32 8.56 16.01
C ARG A 185 -4.26 7.64 16.83
N LEU A 186 -3.98 7.49 18.12
CA LEU A 186 -4.67 6.50 18.96
C LEU A 186 -6.12 6.88 19.28
N ASP A 187 -6.44 8.16 19.20
CA ASP A 187 -7.77 8.74 19.35
C ASP A 187 -8.55 8.81 18.02
N SER A 188 -8.02 8.21 16.95
CA SER A 188 -8.68 8.21 15.64
C SER A 188 -10.02 7.47 15.72
N LEU A 189 -11.05 8.09 15.16
CA LEU A 189 -12.34 7.46 14.93
C LEU A 189 -12.43 6.82 13.52
N GLY A 190 -11.29 6.70 12.84
CA GLY A 190 -11.19 6.26 11.46
C GLY A 190 -11.60 7.33 10.44
N VAL A 191 -11.73 6.91 9.18
CA VAL A 191 -12.17 7.78 8.09
C VAL A 191 -13.68 7.92 8.13
N ARG A 192 -14.15 9.12 8.46
CA ARG A 192 -15.58 9.45 8.55
C ARG A 192 -15.97 10.37 7.42
N VAL A 193 -17.08 10.03 6.77
CA VAL A 193 -17.56 10.73 5.59
C VAL A 193 -19.06 11.02 5.68
N SER A 194 -19.48 12.13 5.08
CA SER A 194 -20.88 12.41 4.77
C SER A 194 -21.12 12.16 3.29
N VAL A 195 -22.19 11.42 2.96
CA VAL A 195 -22.59 11.21 1.57
C VAL A 195 -23.43 12.40 1.12
N ILE A 196 -22.96 13.12 0.11
CA ILE A 196 -23.62 14.29 -0.46
C ILE A 196 -24.52 13.88 -1.62
N GLY A 197 -24.07 12.93 -2.43
CA GLY A 197 -24.80 12.48 -3.60
C GLY A 197 -24.15 11.30 -4.30
N LYS A 198 -24.74 10.92 -5.43
CA LYS A 198 -24.23 9.88 -6.32
C LYS A 198 -23.85 10.51 -7.65
N VAL A 199 -22.67 10.17 -8.15
CA VAL A 199 -22.20 10.58 -9.47
C VAL A 199 -23.08 9.89 -10.52
N GLY A 200 -23.70 10.69 -11.37
CA GLY A 200 -24.62 10.27 -12.43
C GLY A 200 -23.93 9.49 -13.54
#